data_AF-A0A950MBG3-F1
#
_entry.id   AF-A0A950MBG3-F1
#
_cell.length_a   1.000
_cell.length_b   1.000
_cell.length_c   1.000
_cell.angle_alpha   90.00
_cell.angle_beta   90.00
_cell.angle_gamma   90.00
#
_symmetry.space_group_name_H-M   'P 1'
#
loop_
_entity.id
_entity.type
_entity.pdbx_description
1 polymer ?
#
loop_
_entity_poly.entity_id
_entity_poly.type
_entity_poly.pdbx_seq_one_letter_code
_entity_poly.pdbx_strand_id
1 'polypeptide(L)'
;MRKAIVDCWNTIGVRGDLSCPKLAQYTRCRNCPTYVAAAVVARDVALPDDYVDEWTRHVAAPAVEIDHTRVSVMMFRLGTDVLG
;
A
#
# COMPACT_ATOMS: atom_id res chain seq x y z
N MET A 1 3.81 -10.26 -23.38
CA MET A 1 4.32 -8.87 -23.34
C MET A 1 3.97 -8.27 -21.99
N ARG A 2 4.97 -7.82 -21.22
CA ARG A 2 4.78 -7.14 -19.93
C ARG A 2 4.13 -5.77 -20.17
N LYS A 3 3.05 -5.44 -19.46
CA LYS A 3 2.50 -4.09 -19.45
C LYS A 3 3.28 -3.28 -18.41
N ALA A 4 4.14 -2.37 -18.87
CA ALA A 4 4.81 -1.44 -17.98
C ALA A 4 3.76 -0.58 -17.25
N ILE A 5 3.87 -0.51 -15.93
CA ILE A 5 3.01 0.37 -15.13
C ILE A 5 3.51 1.80 -15.33
N VAL A 6 2.65 2.66 -15.88
CA VAL A 6 2.93 4.10 -15.94
C VAL A 6 2.49 4.71 -14.61
N ASP A 7 3.46 5.14 -13.81
CA ASP A 7 3.30 5.49 -12.40
C ASP A 7 3.39 7.00 -12.14
N CYS A 8 2.49 7.78 -12.74
CA CYS A 8 2.48 9.25 -12.62
C CYS A 8 2.46 9.77 -11.17
N TRP A 9 2.06 8.95 -10.19
CA TRP A 9 2.09 9.31 -8.78
C TRP A 9 3.52 9.52 -8.23
N ASN A 10 4.53 8.90 -8.84
CA ASN A 10 5.94 9.00 -8.46
C ASN A 10 6.67 10.17 -9.14
N THR A 11 6.14 10.70 -10.25
CA THR A 11 6.79 11.78 -11.02
C THR A 11 6.07 13.12 -10.86
N ILE A 12 4.77 13.15 -11.15
CA ILE A 12 3.96 14.39 -11.15
C ILE A 12 2.86 14.40 -10.09
N GLY A 13 2.66 13.30 -9.36
CA GLY A 13 1.59 13.18 -8.36
C GLY A 13 2.06 13.41 -6.92
N VAL A 14 1.38 12.78 -5.96
CA VAL A 14 1.58 13.01 -4.52
C VAL A 14 2.99 12.68 -3.99
N ARG A 15 3.79 11.88 -4.72
CA ARG A 15 5.20 11.60 -4.39
C ARG A 15 6.18 12.34 -5.31
N GLY A 16 5.67 13.14 -6.23
CA GLY A 16 6.43 13.91 -7.21
C GLY A 16 6.29 15.42 -6.98
N ASP A 17 6.22 16.18 -8.07
CA ASP A 17 6.14 17.64 -8.05
C ASP A 17 4.71 18.23 -7.89
N LEU A 18 3.71 17.36 -7.68
CA LEU A 18 2.29 17.74 -7.54
C LEU A 18 1.67 18.44 -8.76
N SER A 19 2.30 18.44 -9.92
CA SER A 19 1.78 19.05 -11.15
C SER A 19 0.63 18.27 -11.81
N CYS A 20 0.29 17.08 -11.31
CA CYS A 20 -0.74 16.24 -11.89
C CYS A 20 -2.12 16.92 -11.86
N PRO A 21 -2.75 17.18 -13.03
CA PRO A 21 -4.02 17.92 -13.10
C PRO A 21 -5.18 17.16 -12.45
N LYS A 22 -5.09 15.83 -12.36
CA LYS A 22 -6.11 14.99 -11.72
C LYS A 22 -6.15 15.16 -10.20
N LEU A 23 -5.12 15.76 -9.57
CA LEU A 23 -5.13 16.00 -8.13
C LEU A 23 -6.22 17.00 -7.72
N ALA A 24 -6.55 17.98 -8.56
CA ALA A 24 -7.64 18.91 -8.29
C ALA A 24 -9.01 18.20 -8.18
N GLN A 25 -9.20 17.10 -8.91
CA GLN A 25 -10.45 16.35 -8.92
C GLN A 25 -10.50 15.27 -7.84
N TYR A 26 -9.40 14.55 -7.59
CA TYR A 26 -9.39 13.35 -6.74
C TYR A 26 -8.72 13.57 -5.37
N THR A 27 -8.10 14.73 -5.15
CA THR A 27 -7.38 15.14 -3.94
C THR A 27 -6.14 14.29 -3.59
N ARG A 28 -6.15 12.98 -3.85
CA ARG A 28 -5.03 12.05 -3.65
C ARG A 28 -4.90 11.06 -4.80
N CYS A 29 -3.67 10.71 -5.16
CA CYS A 29 -3.41 9.73 -6.23
C CYS A 29 -4.12 8.39 -6.01
N ARG A 30 -4.20 7.90 -4.77
CA ARG A 30 -4.90 6.64 -4.45
C ARG A 30 -6.40 6.63 -4.80
N ASN A 31 -7.01 7.81 -4.95
CA ASN A 31 -8.41 7.97 -5.34
C ASN A 31 -8.57 8.15 -6.86
N CYS A 32 -7.47 8.29 -7.62
CA CYS A 32 -7.50 8.50 -9.06
C CYS A 32 -7.66 7.15 -9.79
N PRO A 33 -8.53 7.05 -10.82
CA PRO A 33 -8.71 5.83 -11.61
C PRO A 33 -7.42 5.28 -12.23
N THR A 34 -6.46 6.15 -12.57
CA THR A 34 -5.14 5.74 -13.09
C THR A 34 -4.37 4.90 -12.07
N TYR A 35 -4.38 5.29 -10.80
CA TYR A 35 -3.73 4.53 -9.73
C TYR A 35 -4.44 3.21 -9.47
N VAL A 36 -5.77 3.21 -9.44
CA VAL A 36 -6.58 1.99 -9.24
C VAL A 36 -6.31 0.96 -10.34
N ALA A 37 -6.30 1.40 -11.60
CA ALA A 37 -6.00 0.53 -12.74
C ALA A 37 -4.57 -0.04 -12.66
N ALA A 38 -3.59 0.76 -12.23
CA ALA A 38 -2.24 0.30 -12.01
C ALA A 38 -2.12 -0.73 -10.87
N ALA A 39 -2.87 -0.54 -9.78
CA ALA A 39 -2.89 -1.48 -8.65
C ALA A 39 -3.44 -2.86 -9.04
N VAL A 40 -4.45 -2.90 -9.93
CA VAL A 40 -4.95 -4.17 -10.48
C VAL A 40 -3.85 -4.87 -11.28
N VAL A 41 -3.17 -4.16 -12.18
CA VAL A 41 -2.06 -4.73 -12.96
C VAL A 41 -0.93 -5.20 -12.06
N ALA A 42 -0.55 -4.43 -11.04
CA ALA A 42 0.52 -4.75 -10.11
C ALA A 42 0.29 -6.05 -9.32
N ARG A 43 -0.98 -6.38 -9.04
CA ARG A 43 -1.35 -7.61 -8.32
C ARG A 43 -0.94 -8.87 -9.08
N ASP A 44 -1.06 -8.84 -10.40
CA ASP A 44 -0.82 -10.01 -11.25
C ASP A 44 0.65 -10.10 -11.71
N VAL A 45 1.52 -9.22 -11.22
CA VAL A 45 2.95 -9.23 -11.55
C VAL A 45 3.64 -10.33 -10.75
N ALA A 46 4.24 -11.29 -11.46
CA ALA A 46 5.15 -12.26 -10.85
C ALA A 46 6.33 -11.52 -10.18
N LEU A 47 6.54 -11.85 -8.90
CA LEU A 47 7.65 -11.32 -8.11
C LEU A 47 8.97 -11.95 -8.59
N PRO A 48 10.10 -11.23 -8.48
CA PRO A 48 11.43 -11.80 -8.69
C PRO A 48 11.70 -12.99 -7.77
N ASP A 49 12.43 -14.00 -8.25
CA ASP A 49 12.70 -15.22 -7.47
C ASP A 49 13.51 -14.93 -6.20
N ASP A 50 14.48 -14.01 -6.27
CA ASP A 50 15.28 -13.56 -5.13
C ASP A 50 14.43 -12.90 -4.04
N TYR A 51 13.42 -12.12 -4.43
CA TYR A 51 12.44 -11.54 -3.51
C TYR A 51 11.60 -12.63 -2.83
N VAL A 52 11.14 -13.64 -3.58
CA VAL A 52 10.39 -14.76 -3.01
C VAL A 52 11.25 -15.54 -2.01
N ASP A 53 12.52 -15.79 -2.34
CA ASP A 53 13.46 -16.51 -1.47
C ASP A 53 13.78 -15.74 -0.19
N GLU A 54 13.95 -14.43 -0.27
CA GLU A 54 14.13 -13.56 0.90
C GLU A 54 12.93 -13.62 1.84
N TRP A 55 11.73 -13.41 1.31
CA TRP A 55 10.50 -13.43 2.11
C TRP A 55 10.17 -14.81 2.66
N THR A 56 10.45 -15.88 1.90
CA THR A 56 10.31 -17.25 2.37
C THR A 56 11.15 -17.50 3.62
N ARG A 57 12.43 -17.07 3.62
CA ARG A 57 13.30 -17.17 4.80
C ARG A 57 12.80 -16.34 5.96
N HIS A 58 12.30 -15.13 5.69
CA HIS A 58 11.77 -14.24 6.73
C HIS A 58 10.53 -14.84 7.42
N VAL A 59 9.60 -15.40 6.65
CA VAL A 59 8.36 -16.02 7.17
C VAL A 59 8.64 -17.36 7.84
N ALA A 60 9.63 -18.12 7.36
CA ALA A 60 10.05 -19.39 7.98
C ALA A 60 10.90 -19.19 9.24
N ALA A 61 11.28 -17.96 9.58
CA ALA A 61 12.01 -17.66 10.80
C ALA A 61 11.19 -18.11 12.04
N PRO A 62 11.84 -18.64 13.07
CA PRO A 62 11.15 -19.04 14.29
C PRO A 62 10.40 -17.84 14.88
N ALA A 63 9.17 -18.07 15.33
CA ALA A 63 8.39 -17.06 16.01
C ALA A 63 9.19 -16.52 17.20
N VAL A 64 9.29 -15.20 17.30
CA VAL A 64 9.86 -14.56 18.49
C VAL A 64 8.98 -14.94 19.67
N GLU A 65 9.59 -15.32 20.80
CA GLU A 65 8.83 -15.56 22.03
C GLU A 65 7.99 -14.34 22.35
N ILE A 66 6.67 -14.55 22.36
CA ILE A 66 5.74 -13.48 22.69
C ILE A 66 5.82 -13.30 24.19
N ASP A 67 6.22 -12.11 24.62
CA ASP A 67 6.10 -11.68 26.01
C ASP A 67 4.61 -11.66 26.39
N HIS A 68 4.16 -12.75 27.03
CA HIS A 68 2.77 -12.94 27.47
C HIS A 68 2.35 -11.97 28.59
N THR A 69 3.26 -11.13 29.10
CA THR A 69 2.90 -10.03 30.02
C THR A 69 2.36 -8.81 29.26
N ARG A 70 2.54 -8.75 27.94
CA ARG A 70 2.00 -7.68 27.08
C ARG A 70 0.63 -8.06 26.58
N VAL A 71 -0.35 -7.19 26.85
CA VAL A 71 -1.70 -7.29 26.29
C VAL A 71 -1.89 -6.25 25.18
N SER A 72 -2.35 -6.71 24.01
CA SER A 72 -2.79 -5.81 22.94
C SER A 72 -4.20 -5.32 23.26
N VAL A 73 -4.36 -4.02 23.52
CA VAL A 73 -5.66 -3.41 23.85
C VAL A 73 -6.10 -2.52 22.69
N MET A 74 -7.28 -2.79 22.13
CA MET A 74 -7.94 -1.89 21.18
C MET A 74 -8.99 -1.07 21.92
N MET A 75 -8.69 0.21 22.14
CA MET A 75 -9.65 1.15 22.73
C MET A 75 -10.46 1.80 21.61
N PHE A 76 -11.78 1.80 21.75
CA PHE A 76 -12.69 2.54 20.87
C PHE A 76 -13.76 3.24 21.71
N ARG A 77 -14.28 4.35 21.19
CA ARG A 77 -15.36 5.11 21.81
C ARG A 77 -16.69 4.68 21.21
N LEU A 78 -17.64 4.31 22.06
CA LEU A 78 -19.05 4.16 21.67
C LEU A 78 -19.71 5.55 21.74
N GLY A 79 -20.05 6.11 20.58
CA GLY A 79 -20.77 7.37 20.43
C GLY A 79 -21.42 7.41 19.04
N THR A 80 -22.45 8.25 18.87
CA THR A 80 -23.20 8.36 17.60
C THR A 80 -22.59 9.30 16.57
N ASP A 81 -21.43 9.93 16.87
CA ASP A 81 -20.80 10.93 16.01
C ASP A 81 -19.44 10.48 15.49
N VAL A 82 -19.21 10.71 14.19
CA VAL A 82 -17.94 10.50 13.50
C VAL A 82 -17.13 11.80 13.46
N LEU A 83 -15.82 11.71 13.69
CA LEU A 83 -14.88 12.76 13.29
C LEU A 83 -14.85 12.79 11.76
N GLY A 84 -15.10 13.97 11.19
CA GLY A 84 -15.06 14.22 9.74
C GLY A 84 -13.67 14.12 9.13
#